data_AF-A0A661P3R2-F1
#
_entry.id   AF-A0A661P3R2-F1
#
_cell.length_a   1.000
_cell.length_b   1.000
_cell.length_c   1.000
_cell.angle_alpha   90.00
_cell.angle_beta   90.00
_cell.angle_gamma   90.00
#
_symmetry.space_group_name_H-M   'P 1'
#
loop_
_entity.id
_entity.type
_entity.pdbx_description
1 polymer ?
#
loop_
_entity_poly.entity_id
_entity_poly.type
_entity_poly.pdbx_seq_one_letter_code
_entity_poly.pdbx_strand_id
1 'polypeptide(L)'
;FSLRWRKIKETFTRSYLASGGSEVVISDSRKRRGRRGIWQERFWEHTCRNEKYLRQCVDYIHWNPVKHGLVAQPADYPYSSFHRFVKLGEYEWEWGEADPCAGIEYPE
;
A
#
# COMPACT_ATOMS: atom_id res chain seq x y z
N PHE A 1 -13.94 3.77 9.59
CA PHE A 1 -12.49 3.56 9.31
C PHE A 1 -11.89 2.39 10.07
N SER A 2 -11.87 2.40 11.41
CA SER A 2 -11.18 1.38 12.24
C SER A 2 -11.66 -0.06 12.05
N LEU A 3 -12.95 -0.29 11.77
CA LEU A 3 -13.50 -1.63 11.54
C LEU A 3 -12.99 -2.28 10.25
N ARG A 4 -12.87 -1.51 9.15
CA ARG A 4 -12.38 -2.02 7.86
C ARG A 4 -10.91 -2.41 7.97
N TRP A 5 -10.09 -1.54 8.56
CA TRP A 5 -8.68 -1.83 8.83
C TRP A 5 -8.50 -3.04 9.75
N ARG A 6 -9.32 -3.17 10.80
CA ARG A 6 -9.31 -4.36 11.65
C ARG A 6 -9.59 -5.64 10.85
N LYS A 7 -10.64 -5.64 10.02
CA LYS A 7 -10.99 -6.81 9.19
C LYS A 7 -9.89 -7.17 8.19
N ILE A 8 -9.27 -6.18 7.55
CA ILE A 8 -8.14 -6.40 6.63
C ILE A 8 -6.97 -7.06 7.38
N LYS A 9 -6.55 -6.47 8.50
CA LYS A 9 -5.44 -7.01 9.31
C LYS A 9 -5.75 -8.41 9.80
N GLU A 10 -6.97 -8.67 10.25
CA GLU A 10 -7.42 -9.98 10.73
C GLU A 10 -7.42 -11.06 9.63
N THR A 11 -8.05 -10.77 8.48
CA THR A 11 -8.14 -11.75 7.38
C THR A 11 -6.78 -12.08 6.80
N PHE A 12 -5.91 -11.09 6.59
CA PHE A 12 -4.55 -11.34 6.15
C PHE A 12 -3.76 -12.13 7.20
N THR A 13 -3.85 -11.77 8.48
CA THR A 13 -3.13 -12.49 9.55
C THR A 13 -3.50 -13.97 9.57
N ARG A 14 -4.80 -14.30 9.48
CA ARG A 14 -5.25 -15.70 9.43
C ARG A 14 -4.66 -16.43 8.23
N SER A 15 -4.74 -15.82 7.05
CA SER A 15 -4.29 -16.44 5.80
C SER A 15 -2.77 -16.63 5.78
N TYR A 16 -2.01 -15.62 6.22
CA TYR A 16 -0.56 -15.64 6.28
C TYR A 16 -0.03 -16.71 7.24
N LEU A 17 -0.63 -16.87 8.41
CA LEU A 17 -0.24 -17.91 9.36
C LEU A 17 -0.63 -19.31 8.87
N ALA A 18 -1.80 -19.44 8.22
CA ALA A 18 -2.21 -20.70 7.61
C ALA A 18 -1.27 -21.13 6.46
N SER A 19 -0.64 -20.18 5.76
CA SER A 19 0.37 -20.45 4.73
C SER A 19 1.80 -20.65 5.30
N GLY A 20 1.97 -20.81 6.61
CA GLY A 20 3.26 -21.04 7.25
C GLY A 20 4.06 -19.77 7.60
N GLY A 21 3.44 -18.59 7.52
CA GLY A 21 4.05 -17.35 7.98
C GLY A 21 4.30 -17.33 9.49
N SER A 22 5.23 -16.48 9.94
CA SER A 22 5.62 -16.37 11.34
C SER A 22 5.42 -14.96 11.88
N GLU A 23 5.20 -14.82 13.18
CA GLU A 23 5.12 -13.52 13.85
C GLU A 23 6.41 -13.19 14.59
N VAL A 24 6.78 -11.91 14.62
CA VAL A 24 7.80 -11.45 15.56
C VAL A 24 7.27 -11.51 16.99
N VAL A 25 8.17 -11.77 17.95
CA VAL A 25 7.82 -11.77 19.36
C VAL A 25 7.45 -10.34 19.80
N ILE A 26 6.32 -10.21 20.48
CA ILE A 26 5.84 -8.95 21.04
C ILE A 26 5.64 -9.07 22.55
N SER A 27 5.70 -7.93 23.25
CA SER A 27 5.48 -7.89 24.69
C SER A 27 4.06 -8.30 25.08
N ASP A 28 3.88 -8.80 26.30
CA ASP A 28 2.57 -9.25 26.79
C ASP A 28 1.55 -8.11 26.89
N SER A 29 2.01 -6.87 27.08
CA SER A 29 1.15 -5.69 26.98
C SER A 29 0.55 -5.54 25.58
N ARG A 30 1.36 -5.77 24.52
CA ARG A 30 0.87 -5.73 23.12
C ARG A 30 -0.08 -6.87 22.82
N LYS A 31 0.22 -8.09 23.30
CA LYS A 31 -0.66 -9.26 23.16
C LYS A 31 -2.03 -9.03 23.81
N ARG A 32 -2.06 -8.52 25.04
CA ARG A 32 -3.32 -8.18 25.77
C ARG A 32 -4.18 -7.15 25.05
N ARG A 33 -3.58 -6.29 24.23
CA ARG A 33 -4.29 -5.31 23.37
C ARG A 33 -4.70 -5.88 22.00
N GLY A 34 -4.59 -7.19 21.80
CA GLY A 34 -4.96 -7.86 20.54
C GLY A 34 -4.02 -7.56 19.37
N ARG A 35 -2.80 -7.09 19.63
CA ARG A 35 -1.82 -6.81 18.58
C ARG A 35 -1.11 -8.08 18.14
N ARG A 36 -0.64 -8.07 16.89
CA ARG A 36 0.03 -9.18 16.21
C ARG A 36 1.43 -8.78 15.80
N GLY A 37 2.36 -9.73 15.80
CA GLY A 37 3.77 -9.53 15.44
C GLY A 37 4.00 -9.48 13.93
N ILE A 38 3.04 -8.93 13.18
CA ILE A 38 3.07 -8.84 11.71
C ILE A 38 2.88 -7.38 11.29
N TRP A 39 2.00 -6.66 12.00
CA TRP A 39 1.59 -5.33 11.62
C TRP A 39 2.33 -4.27 12.43
N GLN A 40 2.73 -3.19 11.75
CA GLN A 40 3.01 -1.93 12.43
C GLN A 40 1.81 -1.46 13.26
N GLU A 41 2.13 -0.75 14.34
CA GLU A 41 1.12 -0.13 15.18
C GLU A 41 0.41 1.00 14.42
N ARG A 42 -0.93 1.10 14.59
CA ARG A 42 -1.79 2.08 13.90
C ARG A 42 -1.73 1.92 12.36
N PHE A 43 -2.13 2.96 11.65
CA PHE A 43 -2.09 3.12 10.20
C PHE A 43 -2.09 4.63 9.93
N TRP A 44 -1.55 5.03 8.79
CA TRP A 44 -1.66 6.40 8.30
C TRP A 44 -2.98 6.58 7.56
N GLU A 45 -3.60 7.73 7.77
CA GLU A 45 -4.80 8.16 7.06
C GLU A 45 -4.58 9.57 6.56
N HIS A 46 -4.88 9.79 5.28
CA HIS A 46 -4.96 11.12 4.71
C HIS A 46 -6.26 11.26 3.92
N THR A 47 -7.08 12.26 4.29
CA THR A 47 -8.33 12.55 3.59
C THR A 47 -8.05 13.28 2.29
N CYS A 48 -8.34 12.66 1.15
CA CYS A 48 -8.26 13.33 -0.16
C CYS A 48 -9.36 14.40 -0.25
N ARG A 49 -8.97 15.66 -0.42
CA ARG A 49 -9.90 16.81 -0.36
C ARG A 49 -10.44 17.25 -1.71
N ASN A 50 -9.80 16.86 -2.79
CA ASN A 50 -10.19 17.21 -4.15
C ASN A 50 -9.67 16.16 -5.14
N GLU A 51 -10.19 16.22 -6.36
CA GLU A 51 -9.89 15.28 -7.42
C GLU A 51 -8.42 15.34 -7.87
N LYS A 52 -7.84 16.55 -7.94
CA LYS A 52 -6.43 16.73 -8.30
C LYS A 52 -5.51 15.96 -7.34
N TYR A 53 -5.74 16.11 -6.04
CA TYR A 53 -4.98 15.42 -5.01
C TYR A 53 -5.24 13.90 -5.02
N LEU A 54 -6.48 13.49 -5.31
CA LEU A 54 -6.79 12.07 -5.49
C LEU A 54 -5.96 11.45 -6.62
N ARG A 55 -5.87 12.11 -7.79
CA ARG A 55 -5.05 11.64 -8.92
C ARG A 55 -3.58 11.53 -8.52
N GLN A 56 -3.04 12.55 -7.86
CA GLN A 56 -1.67 12.53 -7.34
C GLN A 56 -1.39 11.39 -6.36
N CYS A 57 -2.36 11.04 -5.49
CA CYS A 57 -2.24 9.88 -4.61
C CYS A 57 -2.23 8.56 -5.37
N VAL A 58 -3.05 8.43 -6.42
CA VAL A 58 -3.08 7.21 -7.25
C VAL A 58 -1.79 7.05 -8.03
N ASP A 59 -1.32 8.12 -8.67
CA ASP A 59 -0.03 8.16 -9.37
C ASP A 59 1.10 7.74 -8.42
N TYR A 60 1.15 8.32 -7.23
CA TYR A 60 2.13 7.95 -6.21
C TYR A 60 2.06 6.47 -5.84
N ILE A 61 0.86 5.90 -5.62
CA ILE A 61 0.69 4.49 -5.26
C ILE A 61 1.21 3.56 -6.36
N HIS A 62 0.93 3.87 -7.64
CA HIS A 62 1.37 3.03 -8.75
C HIS A 62 2.85 3.21 -9.08
N TRP A 63 3.42 4.39 -8.83
CA TRP A 63 4.85 4.65 -8.99
C TRP A 63 5.71 4.18 -7.80
N ASN A 64 5.11 3.93 -6.63
CA ASN A 64 5.81 3.56 -5.41
C ASN A 64 6.79 2.36 -5.53
N PRO A 65 6.48 1.29 -6.31
CA PRO A 65 7.44 0.21 -6.55
C PRO A 65 8.72 0.66 -7.24
N VAL A 66 8.64 1.64 -8.16
CA VAL A 66 9.80 2.25 -8.82
C VAL A 66 10.56 3.15 -7.85
N LYS A 67 9.86 3.99 -7.08
CA LYS A 67 10.44 4.84 -6.03
C LYS A 67 11.33 4.03 -5.06
N HIS A 68 10.87 2.85 -4.67
CA HIS A 68 11.58 1.98 -3.72
C HIS A 68 12.51 0.95 -4.39
N GLY A 69 12.72 1.04 -5.71
CA GLY A 69 13.67 0.20 -6.45
C GLY A 69 13.28 -1.27 -6.54
N LEU A 70 12.00 -1.61 -6.39
CA LEU A 70 11.51 -2.99 -6.51
C LEU A 70 11.45 -3.43 -7.98
N VAL A 71 11.19 -2.49 -8.89
CA VAL A 71 11.08 -2.70 -10.34
C VAL A 71 11.55 -1.45 -11.09
N ALA A 72 11.88 -1.60 -12.38
CA ALA A 72 12.27 -0.47 -13.23
C ALA A 72 11.06 0.33 -13.75
N GLN A 73 9.92 -0.35 -13.97
CA GLN A 73 8.68 0.28 -14.45
C GLN A 73 7.46 -0.18 -13.63
N PRO A 74 6.41 0.65 -13.46
CA PRO A 74 5.20 0.25 -12.74
C PRO A 74 4.52 -1.00 -13.31
N ALA A 75 4.60 -1.19 -14.63
CA ALA A 75 4.05 -2.34 -15.34
C ALA A 75 4.64 -3.69 -14.88
N ASP A 76 5.88 -3.69 -14.41
CA ASP A 76 6.59 -4.89 -13.97
C ASP A 76 6.17 -5.36 -12.57
N TYR A 77 5.43 -4.54 -11.81
CA TYR A 77 5.05 -4.89 -10.44
C TYR A 77 3.66 -5.55 -10.37
N PRO A 78 3.57 -6.89 -10.23
CA PRO A 78 2.31 -7.62 -10.40
C PRO A 78 1.30 -7.37 -9.27
N TYR A 79 1.75 -6.87 -8.12
CA TYR A 79 0.92 -6.68 -6.92
C TYR A 79 0.32 -5.27 -6.83
N SER A 80 -0.10 -4.72 -7.97
CA SER A 80 -0.67 -3.39 -8.09
C SER A 80 -1.99 -3.43 -8.87
N SER A 81 -2.79 -2.37 -8.72
CA SER A 81 -3.95 -2.13 -9.59
C SER A 81 -3.60 -1.40 -10.88
N PHE A 82 -2.31 -1.10 -11.12
CA PHE A 82 -1.81 -0.43 -12.32
C PHE A 82 -2.29 -1.11 -13.63
N HIS A 83 -2.17 -2.43 -13.75
CA HIS A 83 -2.62 -3.16 -14.97
C HIS A 83 -4.11 -2.99 -15.25
N ARG A 84 -4.93 -2.76 -14.22
CA ARG A 84 -6.35 -2.43 -14.41
C ARG A 84 -6.52 -1.03 -14.97
N PHE A 85 -5.73 -0.07 -14.51
CA PHE A 85 -5.78 1.32 -14.98
C PHE A 85 -5.32 1.43 -16.44
N VAL A 86 -4.28 0.67 -16.83
CA VAL A 86 -3.89 0.56 -18.25
C VAL A 86 -5.03 0.04 -19.12
N LYS A 87 -5.71 -1.04 -18.68
CA LYS A 87 -6.86 -1.60 -19.41
C LYS A 87 -8.04 -0.64 -19.53
N LEU A 88 -8.16 0.32 -18.62
CA LEU A 88 -9.20 1.35 -18.62
C LEU A 88 -8.78 2.60 -19.41
N GLY A 89 -7.54 2.66 -19.92
CA GLY A 89 -7.01 3.82 -20.64
C GLY A 89 -6.62 4.99 -19.74
N GLU A 90 -6.47 4.77 -18.43
CA GLU A 90 -6.03 5.80 -17.47
C GLU A 90 -4.50 5.99 -17.50
N TYR A 91 -3.76 4.94 -17.88
CA TYR A 91 -2.31 4.97 -18.09
C TYR A 91 -1.94 4.29 -19.40
N GLU A 92 -0.89 4.80 -20.02
CA GLU A 92 -0.13 4.05 -21.01
C GLU A 92 0.70 2.96 -20.31
N TRP A 93 1.08 1.92 -21.06
CA TRP A 93 1.89 0.82 -20.51
C TRP A 93 3.25 1.31 -20.00
N GLU A 94 3.84 2.28 -20.70
CA GLU A 94 5.14 2.90 -20.44
C GLU A 94 5.05 4.04 -19.39
N TRP A 95 3.89 4.26 -18.76
CA TRP A 95 3.75 5.32 -17.77
C TRP A 95 4.66 5.08 -16.55
N GLY A 96 5.26 6.17 -16.03
CA GLY A 96 6.02 6.17 -14.78
C GLY A 96 7.53 6.01 -14.91
N GLU A 97 8.11 6.23 -16.09
CA GLU A 97 9.58 6.30 -16.29
C GLU A 97 10.25 7.45 -15.52
N ALA A 98 9.53 8.57 -15.35
CA ALA A 98 9.95 9.70 -14.53
C ALA A 98 9.07 9.79 -13.29
N ASP A 99 9.57 10.44 -12.23
CA ASP A 99 8.79 10.74 -11.03
C ASP A 99 7.56 11.58 -11.41
N PRO A 100 6.34 11.00 -11.39
CA PRO A 100 5.13 11.71 -11.78
C PRO A 100 4.74 12.76 -10.74
N CYS A 101 5.48 12.83 -9.64
CA CYS A 101 5.14 13.59 -8.47
C CYS A 101 6.27 14.51 -7.99
N ALA A 102 7.21 14.84 -8.86
CA ALA A 102 8.31 15.76 -8.56
C ALA A 102 7.78 17.07 -7.94
N GLY A 103 8.26 17.39 -6.74
CA GLY A 103 7.87 18.60 -5.99
C GLY A 103 6.55 18.49 -5.22
N ILE A 104 5.92 17.32 -5.16
CA ILE A 104 4.77 17.04 -4.29
C ILE A 104 5.26 16.36 -3.01
N GLU A 105 4.97 16.97 -1.86
CA GLU A 105 5.24 16.36 -0.57
C GLU A 105 4.15 15.33 -0.26
N TYR A 106 4.51 14.06 -0.23
CA TYR A 106 3.63 12.99 0.22
C TYR A 106 3.81 12.76 1.71
N PRO A 107 2.74 12.46 2.46
CA PRO A 107 2.89 11.96 3.80
C PRO A 107 3.61 10.60 3.74
N GLU A 108 4.88 10.58 4.13
CA GLU A 108 5.62 9.34 4.43
C GLU A 108 5.16 8.73 5.77
#